data_AF-A0A6N8U1Z3-F1
#
_entry.id   AF-A0A6N8U1Z3-F1
#
_cell.length_a   1.000
_cell.length_b   1.000
_cell.length_c   1.000
_cell.angle_alpha   90.00
_cell.angle_beta   90.00
_cell.angle_gamma   90.00
#
_symmetry.space_group_name_H-M   'P 1'
#
loop_
_entity.id
_entity.type
_entity.pdbx_description
1 polymer ?
#
loop_
_entity_poly.entity_id
_entity_poly.type
_entity_poly.pdbx_seq_one_letter_code
_entity_poly.pdbx_strand_id
1 'polypeptide(L)'
;MSYQFEELFTDIQKDNRIVLDEIEPFEHPLVVLLRSCLEEQEYMLERLIEEFEEGETELKDIKTNCSALFHANQKVNPYFAEWRRATGWIGYKDDNPSKELMASLQKMLDDMQDDLIEIASKLDEEYGESTTKYFIPTFYLPEERVN
;
A
#
# COMPACT_ATOMS: atom_id res chain seq x y z
N MET A 1 -8.64 -13.46 -15.56
CA MET A 1 -8.00 -13.40 -14.23
C MET A 1 -7.03 -12.23 -14.16
N SER A 2 -6.21 -11.96 -15.19
CA SER A 2 -5.45 -10.70 -15.34
C SER A 2 -6.24 -9.43 -14.98
N TYR A 3 -7.41 -9.27 -15.59
CA TYR A 3 -8.32 -8.14 -15.36
C TYR A 3 -8.74 -7.93 -13.90
N GLN A 4 -8.73 -9.00 -13.07
CA GLN A 4 -9.11 -8.86 -11.66
C GLN A 4 -7.98 -8.25 -10.82
N PHE A 5 -6.72 -8.61 -11.10
CA PHE A 5 -5.58 -7.99 -10.40
C PHE A 5 -5.35 -6.56 -10.86
N GLU A 6 -5.49 -6.30 -12.16
CA GLU A 6 -5.43 -4.96 -12.74
C GLU A 6 -6.42 -4.00 -12.05
N GLU A 7 -7.68 -4.41 -11.90
CA GLU A 7 -8.72 -3.60 -11.22
C GLU A 7 -8.33 -3.31 -9.76
N LEU A 8 -7.90 -4.33 -9.02
CA LEU A 8 -7.50 -4.17 -7.61
C LEU A 8 -6.28 -3.25 -7.45
N PHE A 9 -5.25 -3.40 -8.30
CA PHE A 9 -4.10 -2.50 -8.27
C PHE A 9 -4.47 -1.07 -8.68
N THR A 10 -5.40 -0.91 -9.62
CA THR A 10 -5.89 0.41 -10.05
C THR A 10 -6.63 1.12 -8.92
N ASP A 11 -7.47 0.41 -8.17
CA ASP A 11 -8.18 0.96 -7.02
C ASP A 11 -7.21 1.41 -5.92
N ILE A 12 -6.22 0.58 -5.57
CA ILE A 12 -5.16 0.96 -4.61
C ILE A 12 -4.37 2.17 -5.11
N GLN A 13 -4.03 2.22 -6.41
CA GLN A 13 -3.28 3.34 -6.99
C GLN A 13 -4.06 4.66 -6.86
N LYS A 14 -5.37 4.61 -7.11
CA LYS A 14 -6.23 5.79 -6.98
C LYS A 14 -6.25 6.31 -5.55
N ASP A 15 -6.42 5.42 -4.57
CA ASP A 15 -6.41 5.81 -3.16
C ASP A 15 -5.04 6.33 -2.72
N ASN A 16 -3.96 5.70 -3.20
CA ASN A 16 -2.59 6.14 -2.96
C ASN A 16 -2.36 7.57 -3.47
N ARG A 17 -2.83 7.90 -4.68
CA ARG A 17 -2.76 9.26 -5.26
C ARG A 17 -3.54 10.28 -4.44
N ILE A 18 -4.75 9.93 -4.00
CA ILE A 18 -5.54 10.82 -3.13
C ILE A 18 -4.78 11.10 -1.83
N VAL A 19 -4.19 10.08 -1.22
CA VAL A 19 -3.38 10.26 0.00
C VAL A 19 -2.18 11.16 -0.28
N LEU A 20 -1.46 10.96 -1.38
CA LEU A 20 -0.34 11.81 -1.80
C LEU A 20 -0.74 13.28 -1.94
N ASP A 21 -1.87 13.55 -2.62
CA ASP A 21 -2.42 14.89 -2.80
C ASP A 21 -2.81 15.53 -1.46
N GLU A 22 -3.50 14.79 -0.60
CA GLU A 22 -3.96 15.28 0.70
C GLU A 22 -2.80 15.57 1.67
N ILE A 23 -1.65 14.88 1.54
CA ILE A 23 -0.47 15.12 2.38
C ILE A 23 0.54 16.09 1.76
N GLU A 24 0.34 16.52 0.51
CA GLU A 24 1.23 17.45 -0.22
C GLU A 24 1.53 18.73 0.58
N PRO A 25 0.55 19.40 1.22
CA PRO A 25 0.77 20.68 1.89
C PRO A 25 1.62 20.62 3.16
N PHE A 26 1.88 19.43 3.72
CA PHE A 26 2.55 19.29 5.01
C PHE A 26 4.05 19.00 4.86
N GLU A 27 4.90 19.84 5.44
CA GLU A 27 6.36 19.70 5.40
C GLU A 27 6.96 18.90 6.58
N HIS A 28 6.11 18.21 7.36
CA HIS A 28 6.57 17.47 8.52
C HIS A 28 7.56 16.34 8.11
N PRO A 29 8.69 16.11 8.83
CA PRO A 29 9.66 15.08 8.44
C PRO A 29 9.08 13.67 8.26
N LEU A 30 8.09 13.31 9.09
CA LEU A 30 7.36 12.04 8.94
C LEU A 30 6.47 11.99 7.69
N VAL A 31 5.95 13.14 7.24
CA VAL A 31 5.21 13.24 5.97
C VAL A 31 6.14 13.05 4.78
N VAL A 32 7.37 13.58 4.84
CA VAL A 32 8.37 13.34 3.79
C VAL A 32 8.69 11.85 3.64
N LEU A 33 8.85 11.14 4.76
CA LEU A 33 9.06 9.68 4.76
C LEU A 33 7.83 8.92 4.26
N LEU A 34 6.64 9.31 4.72
CA LEU A 34 5.36 8.74 4.26
C LEU A 34 5.20 8.91 2.75
N ARG A 35 5.43 10.12 2.23
CA ARG A 35 5.37 10.44 0.79
C ARG A 35 6.33 9.58 -0.01
N SER A 36 7.58 9.46 0.44
CA SER A 36 8.57 8.61 -0.24
C SER A 36 8.11 7.15 -0.35
N CYS A 37 7.44 6.62 0.67
CA CYS A 37 6.89 5.26 0.63
C CYS A 37 5.67 5.14 -0.28
N LEU A 38 4.79 6.14 -0.29
CA LEU A 38 3.61 6.18 -1.15
C LEU A 38 3.99 6.37 -2.63
N GLU A 39 5.04 7.14 -2.93
CA GLU A 39 5.61 7.27 -4.28
C GLU A 39 6.27 5.95 -4.74
N GLU A 40 6.99 5.25 -3.84
CA GLU A 40 7.51 3.90 -4.13
C GLU A 40 6.36 2.92 -4.40
N GLN A 41 5.30 2.96 -3.59
CA GLN A 41 4.08 2.18 -3.77
C GLN A 41 3.40 2.51 -5.11
N GLU A 42 3.23 3.80 -5.46
CA GLU A 42 2.64 4.25 -6.72
C GLU A 42 3.39 3.69 -7.93
N TYR A 43 4.72 3.83 -7.92
CA TYR A 43 5.57 3.36 -9.01
C TYR A 43 5.46 1.84 -9.20
N MET A 44 5.35 1.06 -8.12
CA MET A 44 5.15 -0.39 -8.23
C MET A 44 3.75 -0.74 -8.72
N LEU A 45 2.72 0.00 -8.31
CA LEU A 45 1.35 -0.18 -8.80
C LEU A 45 1.25 0.09 -10.30
N GLU A 46 1.87 1.18 -10.80
CA GLU A 46 1.92 1.47 -12.24
C GLU A 46 2.51 0.30 -13.03
N ARG A 47 3.64 -0.23 -12.58
CA ARG A 47 4.30 -1.36 -13.25
C ARG A 47 3.48 -2.64 -13.21
N LEU A 48 2.83 -2.93 -12.08
CA LEU A 48 1.99 -4.12 -11.95
C LEU A 48 0.76 -4.01 -12.84
N ILE A 49 0.11 -2.84 -12.91
CA ILE A 49 -1.02 -2.61 -13.81
C ILE A 49 -0.58 -2.86 -15.26
N GLU A 50 0.53 -2.28 -15.70
CA GLU A 50 1.09 -2.53 -17.04
C GLU A 50 1.37 -4.02 -17.29
N GLU A 51 2.01 -4.72 -16.35
CA GLU A 51 2.33 -6.14 -16.45
C GLU A 51 1.08 -7.04 -16.56
N PHE A 52 -0.04 -6.66 -15.93
CA PHE A 52 -1.31 -7.38 -16.00
C PHE A 52 -2.19 -6.97 -17.20
N GLU A 53 -2.02 -5.76 -17.76
CA GLU A 53 -2.66 -5.34 -19.01
C GLU A 53 -2.08 -6.07 -20.24
N GLU A 54 -0.77 -6.36 -20.23
CA GLU A 54 -0.06 -6.98 -21.37
C GLU A 54 -0.45 -8.45 -21.64
N GLY A 55 -1.15 -9.14 -20.72
CA GLY A 55 -1.70 -10.47 -20.92
C GLY A 55 -1.25 -11.52 -19.91
N GLU A 56 -0.92 -12.75 -20.34
CA GLU A 56 -0.45 -13.82 -19.44
C GLU A 56 0.88 -13.45 -18.78
N THR A 57 0.81 -12.88 -17.58
CA THR A 57 1.97 -12.54 -16.77
C THR A 57 2.45 -13.77 -16.01
N GLU A 58 3.73 -14.15 -16.14
CA GLU A 58 4.28 -15.19 -15.29
C GLU A 58 4.69 -14.61 -13.93
N LEU A 59 4.65 -15.44 -12.88
CA LEU A 59 5.06 -15.04 -11.53
C LEU A 59 6.45 -14.40 -11.48
N LYS A 60 7.38 -14.87 -12.32
CA LYS A 60 8.76 -14.36 -12.37
C LYS A 60 8.82 -12.88 -12.76
N ASP A 61 7.81 -12.40 -13.49
CA ASP A 61 7.73 -11.05 -14.01
C ASP A 61 7.21 -10.11 -12.92
N ILE A 62 6.15 -10.51 -12.20
CA ILE A 62 5.52 -9.68 -11.15
C ILE A 62 6.21 -9.74 -9.79
N LYS A 63 6.98 -10.81 -9.50
CA LYS A 63 7.49 -11.10 -8.15
C LYS A 63 8.24 -9.93 -7.51
N THR A 64 9.08 -9.26 -8.29
CA THR A 64 9.91 -8.15 -7.79
C THR A 64 9.05 -6.94 -7.44
N ASN A 65 8.12 -6.58 -8.33
CA ASN A 65 7.25 -5.42 -8.13
C ASN A 65 6.25 -5.68 -6.99
N CYS A 66 5.67 -6.88 -6.90
CA CYS A 66 4.83 -7.28 -5.77
C CYS A 66 5.61 -7.19 -4.44
N SER A 67 6.84 -7.73 -4.39
CA SER A 67 7.65 -7.66 -3.17
C SER A 67 7.92 -6.22 -2.74
N ALA A 68 8.26 -5.35 -3.70
CA ALA A 68 8.50 -3.94 -3.44
C ALA A 68 7.21 -3.23 -2.98
N LEU A 69 6.07 -3.50 -3.62
CA LEU A 69 4.76 -2.96 -3.26
C LEU A 69 4.39 -3.31 -1.81
N PHE A 70 4.42 -4.61 -1.45
CA PHE A 70 4.11 -5.02 -0.08
C PHE A 70 5.05 -4.39 0.94
N HIS A 71 6.35 -4.30 0.65
CA HIS A 71 7.31 -3.66 1.55
C HIS A 71 7.14 -2.15 1.66
N ALA A 72 6.74 -1.46 0.59
CA ALA A 72 6.42 -0.04 0.63
C ALA A 72 5.21 0.20 1.55
N ASN A 73 4.12 -0.55 1.33
CA ASN A 73 2.91 -0.46 2.15
C ASN A 73 3.17 -0.75 3.64
N GLN A 74 4.03 -1.72 3.97
CA GLN A 74 4.41 -2.00 5.36
C GLN A 74 5.05 -0.82 6.09
N LYS A 75 5.73 0.08 5.36
CA LYS A 75 6.38 1.26 5.94
C LYS A 75 5.42 2.43 6.09
N VAL A 76 4.38 2.51 5.26
CA VAL A 76 3.38 3.59 5.26
C VAL A 76 2.70 3.70 6.64
N ASN A 77 2.20 2.59 7.18
CA ASN A 77 1.44 2.59 8.43
C ASN A 77 2.24 3.08 9.66
N PRO A 78 3.48 2.62 9.91
CA PRO A 78 4.31 3.18 10.98
C PRO A 78 4.57 4.68 10.84
N TYR A 79 4.90 5.18 9.64
CA TYR A 79 5.17 6.61 9.44
C TYR A 79 3.92 7.46 9.64
N PHE A 80 2.78 7.00 9.15
CA PHE A 80 1.50 7.67 9.37
C PHE A 80 1.11 7.67 10.86
N ALA A 81 1.24 6.54 11.56
CA ALA A 81 0.91 6.43 12.97
C ALA A 81 1.74 7.40 13.84
N GLU A 82 3.04 7.51 13.56
CA GLU A 82 3.92 8.45 14.25
C GLU A 82 3.58 9.91 13.91
N TRP A 83 3.23 10.20 12.65
CA TRP A 83 2.79 11.55 12.27
C TRP A 83 1.49 11.93 12.98
N ARG A 84 0.49 11.05 12.96
CA ARG A 84 -0.78 11.22 13.67
C ARG A 84 -0.56 11.46 15.17
N ARG A 85 0.36 10.72 15.79
CA ARG A 85 0.73 10.88 17.20
C ARG A 85 1.39 12.24 17.46
N ALA A 86 2.35 12.63 16.63
CA ALA A 86 3.03 13.92 16.73
C ALA A 86 2.04 15.09 16.61
N THR A 87 1.15 15.05 15.60
CA THR A 87 0.10 16.05 15.43
C THR A 87 -0.86 16.07 16.63
N GLY A 88 -1.21 14.91 17.18
CA GLY A 88 -2.04 14.81 18.38
C GLY A 88 -1.43 15.47 19.63
N TRP A 89 -0.10 15.55 19.71
CA TRP A 89 0.62 16.23 20.79
C TRP A 89 0.82 17.72 20.56
N ILE A 90 1.17 18.11 19.32
CA ILE A 90 1.45 19.50 18.94
C ILE A 90 0.15 20.31 18.84
N GLY A 91 -0.97 19.63 18.55
CA GLY A 91 -2.29 20.21 18.38
C GLY A 91 -2.60 20.55 16.93
N TYR A 92 -3.88 20.49 16.58
CA TYR A 92 -4.39 20.74 15.24
C TYR A 92 -4.54 22.25 14.96
N LYS A 93 -3.41 22.98 14.86
CA LYS A 93 -3.39 24.41 14.55
C LYS A 93 -2.38 24.74 13.45
N ASP A 94 -2.67 25.81 12.73
CA ASP A 94 -1.85 26.41 11.67
C ASP A 94 -1.51 25.40 10.56
N ASP A 95 -0.27 24.91 10.54
CA ASP A 95 0.30 24.02 9.51
C ASP A 95 0.11 22.52 9.82
N ASN A 96 -0.82 22.18 10.71
CA ASN A 96 -1.11 20.80 11.11
C ASN A 96 -2.42 20.30 10.50
N PRO A 97 -2.48 19.02 10.07
CA PRO A 97 -3.68 18.44 9.48
C PRO A 97 -4.82 18.43 10.49
N SER A 98 -6.08 18.53 10.05
CA SER A 98 -7.22 18.44 10.95
C SER A 98 -7.38 17.02 11.51
N LYS A 99 -8.17 16.88 12.58
CA LYS A 99 -8.51 15.56 13.13
C LYS A 99 -9.32 14.74 12.12
N GLU A 100 -10.18 15.40 11.37
CA GLU A 100 -11.03 14.82 10.33
C GLU A 100 -10.17 14.30 9.17
N LEU A 101 -9.19 15.09 8.71
CA LEU A 101 -8.24 14.65 7.70
C LEU A 101 -7.44 13.43 8.17
N MET A 102 -6.91 13.48 9.40
CA MET A 102 -6.20 12.34 10.00
C MET A 102 -7.05 11.06 10.07
N ALA A 103 -8.35 11.17 10.36
CA ALA A 103 -9.24 10.02 10.36
C ALA A 103 -9.52 9.51 8.95
N SER A 104 -9.67 10.41 7.97
CA SER A 104 -9.86 10.07 6.56
C SER A 104 -8.64 9.34 6.00
N LEU A 105 -7.44 9.88 6.23
CA LEU A 105 -6.18 9.28 5.79
C LEU A 105 -5.99 7.89 6.42
N GLN A 106 -6.23 7.74 7.72
CA GLN A 106 -6.17 6.42 8.37
C GLN A 106 -7.07 5.41 7.65
N LYS A 107 -8.33 5.79 7.38
CA LYS A 107 -9.28 4.91 6.72
C LYS A 107 -8.77 4.48 5.34
N MET A 108 -8.25 5.41 4.55
CA MET A 108 -7.73 5.08 3.20
C MET A 108 -6.49 4.19 3.26
N LEU A 109 -5.59 4.41 4.22
CA LEU A 109 -4.43 3.55 4.41
C LEU A 109 -4.81 2.13 4.86
N ASP A 110 -5.82 2.03 5.73
CA ASP A 110 -6.37 0.74 6.18
C ASP A 110 -7.06 0.02 5.00
N ASP A 111 -7.91 0.72 4.24
CA ASP A 111 -8.59 0.18 3.05
C ASP A 111 -7.57 -0.36 2.03
N MET A 112 -6.51 0.40 1.71
CA MET A 112 -5.42 -0.07 0.82
C MET A 112 -4.68 -1.30 1.37
N GLN A 113 -4.51 -1.38 2.69
CA GLN A 113 -3.87 -2.55 3.30
C GLN A 113 -4.77 -3.79 3.17
N ASP A 114 -6.07 -3.64 3.40
CA ASP A 114 -7.05 -4.72 3.25
C ASP A 114 -7.11 -5.23 1.80
N ASP A 115 -7.09 -4.32 0.82
CA ASP A 115 -7.03 -4.69 -0.61
C ASP A 115 -5.75 -5.47 -0.92
N LEU A 116 -4.60 -5.08 -0.35
CA LEU A 116 -3.35 -5.83 -0.49
C LEU A 116 -3.40 -7.22 0.15
N ILE A 117 -4.13 -7.39 1.27
CA ILE A 117 -4.37 -8.71 1.87
C ILE A 117 -5.24 -9.58 0.94
N GLU A 118 -6.26 -8.99 0.31
CA GLU A 118 -7.07 -9.67 -0.69
C GLU A 118 -6.22 -10.10 -1.90
N ILE A 119 -5.38 -9.20 -2.44
CA ILE A 119 -4.47 -9.51 -3.55
C ILE A 119 -3.49 -10.62 -3.14
N ALA A 120 -2.92 -10.55 -1.95
CA ALA A 120 -2.01 -11.56 -1.45
C ALA A 120 -2.66 -12.95 -1.41
N SER A 121 -3.92 -13.01 -0.97
CA SER A 121 -4.70 -14.24 -0.92
C SER A 121 -4.96 -14.80 -2.32
N LYS A 122 -5.33 -13.96 -3.30
CA LYS A 122 -5.54 -14.41 -4.69
C LYS A 122 -4.26 -14.85 -5.39
N LEU A 123 -3.16 -14.11 -5.22
CA LEU A 123 -1.84 -14.50 -5.76
C LEU A 123 -1.43 -15.87 -5.21
N ASP A 124 -1.77 -16.14 -3.96
CA ASP A 124 -1.50 -17.41 -3.35
C ASP A 124 -2.34 -18.56 -3.90
N GLU A 125 -3.63 -18.34 -4.11
CA GLU A 125 -4.51 -19.31 -4.77
C GLU A 125 -4.05 -19.64 -6.20
N GLU A 126 -3.52 -18.65 -6.93
CA GLU A 126 -3.11 -18.82 -8.33
C GLU A 126 -1.72 -19.46 -8.48
N TYR A 127 -0.73 -18.99 -7.72
CA TYR A 127 0.68 -19.39 -7.89
C TYR A 127 1.18 -20.39 -6.86
N GLY A 128 0.39 -20.65 -5.82
CA GLY A 128 0.66 -21.61 -4.76
C GLY A 128 1.66 -21.12 -3.70
N GLU A 129 1.42 -21.60 -2.48
CA GLU A 129 2.17 -21.28 -1.26
C GLU A 129 3.69 -21.37 -1.39
N SER A 130 4.17 -22.43 -2.05
CA SER A 130 5.60 -22.70 -2.15
C SER A 130 6.36 -21.56 -2.83
N THR A 131 5.64 -20.69 -3.54
CA THR A 131 6.19 -19.66 -4.40
C THR A 131 5.92 -18.27 -3.86
N THR A 132 4.72 -18.00 -3.33
CA THR A 132 4.28 -16.70 -2.79
C THR A 132 4.97 -16.28 -1.49
N LYS A 133 5.31 -17.25 -0.62
CA LYS A 133 5.99 -17.02 0.67
C LYS A 133 7.33 -16.27 0.57
N TYR A 134 7.93 -16.17 -0.62
CA TYR A 134 9.21 -15.52 -0.84
C TYR A 134 9.12 -14.04 -1.20
N PHE A 135 7.92 -13.53 -1.47
CA PHE A 135 7.74 -12.14 -1.89
C PHE A 135 6.50 -11.46 -1.27
N ILE A 136 5.61 -12.23 -0.65
CA ILE A 136 4.53 -11.68 0.18
C ILE A 136 4.94 -11.78 1.65
N PRO A 137 5.05 -10.66 2.38
CA PRO A 137 5.34 -10.69 3.81
C PRO A 137 4.24 -11.41 4.60
N THR A 138 4.61 -12.13 5.66
CA THR A 138 3.71 -12.96 6.47
C THR A 138 2.48 -12.22 7.01
N PHE A 139 2.60 -10.91 7.27
CA PHE A 139 1.49 -10.09 7.78
C PHE A 139 0.34 -9.88 6.78
N TYR A 140 0.53 -10.21 5.50
CA TYR A 140 -0.52 -10.18 4.47
C TYR A 140 -1.08 -11.57 4.16
N LEU A 141 -0.58 -12.62 4.80
CA LEU A 141 -1.03 -13.99 4.56
C LEU A 141 -2.12 -14.38 5.58
N PRO A 142 -3.12 -15.20 5.19
CA PRO A 142 -4.16 -15.71 6.09
C PRO A 142 -3.60 -16.36 7.37
N GLU A 143 -4.29 -16.22 8.51
CA GLU A 143 -3.86 -16.73 9.82
C GLU A 143 -3.58 -18.24 9.84
N GLU A 144 -4.23 -19.02 8.97
CA GLU A 144 -4.00 -20.45 8.79
C GLU A 144 -2.57 -20.80 8.36
N ARG A 145 -1.76 -19.80 7.99
CA ARG A 145 -0.35 -19.93 7.58
C ARG A 145 0.66 -19.53 8.65
N VAL A 146 0.19 -18.88 9.72
CA VAL A 146 1.04 -18.34 10.79
C VAL A 146 1.16 -19.33 11.96
N ASN A 147 0.38 -20.42 11.93
CA ASN A 147 0.38 -21.52 12.92
C ASN A 147 0.72 -22.87 12.28
#